data_AF-A0A7L9C1Z5-F1
#
_entry.id   AF-A0A7L9C1Z5-F1
#
_cell.length_a   1.000
_cell.length_b   1.000
_cell.length_c   1.000
_cell.angle_alpha   90.00
_cell.angle_beta   90.00
_cell.angle_gamma   90.00
#
_symmetry.space_group_name_H-M   'P 1'
#
loop_
_entity.id
_entity.type
_entity.pdbx_description
1 polymer ?
#
loop_
_entity_poly.entity_id
_entity_poly.type
_entity_poly.pdbx_seq_one_letter_code
_entity_poly.pdbx_strand_id
1 'polypeptide(L)'
;MSTRETLRTYLFGTLIPTPAESWPGDEADLFEAGMDSLRVMQLLVFVEDKLGVNLPDHEVTPERIGTVSALVGWIESHKKSP
;
A
#
# COMPACT_ATOMS: atom_id res chain seq x y z
N MET A 1 15.44 -2.78 -3.57
CA MET A 1 14.04 -3.22 -3.54
C MET A 1 13.21 -2.23 -4.35
N SER A 2 12.31 -2.74 -5.17
CA SER A 2 11.31 -1.91 -5.87
C SER A 2 10.21 -1.44 -4.91
N THR A 3 9.50 -0.36 -5.26
CA THR A 3 8.31 0.12 -4.51
C THR A 3 7.31 -1.00 -4.26
N ARG A 4 7.07 -1.85 -5.28
CA ARG A 4 6.18 -3.00 -5.18
C ARG A 4 6.63 -4.00 -4.12
N GLU A 5 7.89 -4.40 -4.13
CA GLU A 5 8.42 -5.37 -3.16
C GLU A 5 8.35 -4.83 -1.73
N THR A 6 8.76 -3.57 -1.53
CA THR A 6 8.70 -2.90 -0.23
C THR A 6 7.26 -2.83 0.29
N LEU A 7 6.33 -2.41 -0.57
CA LEU A 7 4.91 -2.30 -0.23
C LEU A 7 4.29 -3.66 0.11
N ARG A 8 4.49 -4.68 -0.73
CA ARG A 8 3.96 -6.04 -0.48
C ARG A 8 4.46 -6.61 0.83
N THR A 9 5.75 -6.43 1.10
CA THR A 9 6.38 -6.94 2.33
C THR A 9 5.75 -6.29 3.57
N TYR A 10 5.52 -4.99 3.54
CA TYR A 10 4.89 -4.29 4.66
C TYR A 10 3.40 -4.63 4.80
N LEU A 11 2.66 -4.66 3.69
CA LEU A 11 1.24 -5.00 3.69
C LEU A 11 1.00 -6.37 4.31
N PHE A 12 1.63 -7.43 3.80
CA PHE A 12 1.29 -8.79 4.23
C PHE A 12 2.16 -9.32 5.36
N GLY A 13 3.34 -8.73 5.57
CA GLY A 13 4.22 -9.05 6.69
C GLY A 13 3.91 -8.28 7.96
N THR A 14 3.22 -7.13 7.87
CA THR A 14 2.97 -6.25 9.04
C THR A 14 1.51 -5.81 9.15
N LEU A 15 0.95 -5.13 8.15
CA LEU A 15 -0.39 -4.52 8.28
C LEU A 15 -1.51 -5.57 8.28
N ILE A 16 -1.42 -6.54 7.39
CA ILE A 16 -2.36 -7.64 7.16
C ILE A 16 -1.58 -8.95 7.29
N PRO A 17 -1.25 -9.38 8.51
CA PRO A 17 -0.40 -10.55 8.74
C PRO A 17 -0.94 -11.78 8.01
N THR A 18 -0.24 -12.17 6.95
CA THR A 18 -0.62 -13.28 6.06
C THR A 18 0.60 -14.17 5.87
N PRO A 19 0.48 -15.51 5.99
CA PRO A 19 1.58 -16.42 5.67
C PRO A 19 2.13 -16.16 4.26
N ALA A 20 3.45 -16.16 4.10
CA ALA A 20 4.10 -15.82 2.82
C ALA A 20 3.61 -16.68 1.64
N GLU A 21 3.31 -17.96 1.89
CA GLU A 21 2.73 -18.90 0.92
C GLU A 21 1.30 -18.54 0.47
N SER A 22 0.61 -17.69 1.23
CA SER A 22 -0.78 -17.27 1.00
C SER A 22 -0.90 -15.78 0.63
N TRP A 23 0.21 -15.12 0.31
CA TRP A 23 0.15 -13.72 -0.10
C TRP A 23 -0.66 -13.57 -1.39
N PRO A 24 -1.66 -12.68 -1.41
CA PRO A 24 -2.52 -12.53 -2.57
C PRO A 24 -1.78 -11.84 -3.72
N GLY A 25 -2.33 -11.96 -4.93
CA GLY A 25 -1.82 -11.29 -6.13
C GLY A 25 -1.97 -9.76 -6.06
N ASP A 26 -1.33 -9.03 -6.98
CA ASP A 26 -1.32 -7.57 -6.93
C ASP A 26 -2.70 -6.93 -7.19
N GLU A 27 -3.60 -7.66 -7.86
CA GLU A 27 -4.97 -7.25 -8.19
C GLU A 27 -6.01 -7.69 -7.15
N ALA A 28 -5.58 -8.36 -6.09
CA ALA A 28 -6.50 -8.80 -5.05
C ALA A 28 -7.06 -7.62 -4.26
N ASP A 29 -8.31 -7.76 -3.83
CA ASP A 29 -8.97 -6.77 -2.98
C ASP A 29 -8.34 -6.75 -1.58
N LEU A 30 -7.73 -5.62 -1.24
CA LEU A 30 -7.07 -5.43 0.05
C LEU A 30 -8.08 -5.29 1.20
N PHE A 31 -9.28 -4.78 0.96
CA PHE A 31 -10.32 -4.68 1.99
C PHE A 31 -10.84 -6.06 2.38
N GLU A 32 -11.06 -6.94 1.40
CA GLU A 32 -11.39 -8.35 1.66
C GLU A 32 -10.23 -9.09 2.36
N ALA A 33 -8.99 -8.70 2.09
CA ALA A 33 -7.82 -9.21 2.80
C ALA A 33 -7.72 -8.69 4.26
N GLY A 34 -8.51 -7.69 4.65
CA GLY A 34 -8.52 -7.12 6.00
C GLY A 34 -7.83 -5.76 6.11
N MET A 35 -7.73 -4.99 5.03
CA MET A 35 -7.41 -3.56 5.09
C MET A 35 -8.58 -2.80 5.74
N ASP A 36 -8.26 -1.93 6.70
CA ASP A 36 -9.21 -1.08 7.39
C ASP A 36 -8.67 0.37 7.48
N SER A 37 -9.48 1.30 7.99
CA SER A 37 -9.10 2.71 8.07
C SER A 37 -7.85 2.98 8.91
N LEU A 38 -7.61 2.21 9.98
CA LEU A 38 -6.43 2.37 10.81
C LEU A 38 -5.18 1.88 10.06
N ARG A 39 -5.29 0.76 9.37
CA ARG A 39 -4.20 0.21 8.54
C ARG A 39 -3.87 1.10 7.36
N VAL A 40 -4.87 1.77 6.77
CA VAL A 40 -4.64 2.80 5.73
C VAL A 40 -3.83 3.96 6.29
N MET A 41 -4.17 4.49 7.47
CA MET A 41 -3.38 5.55 8.09
C MET A 41 -1.94 5.12 8.37
N GLN A 42 -1.73 3.89 8.86
CA GLN A 42 -0.39 3.33 9.05
C GLN A 42 0.37 3.16 7.74
N LEU A 43 -0.32 2.78 6.67
CA LEU A 43 0.25 2.67 5.33
C LEU A 43 0.76 4.03 4.83
N LEU A 44 0.01 5.11 5.01
CA LEU A 44 0.44 6.45 4.60
C LEU A 44 1.74 6.86 5.31
N VAL A 45 1.80 6.66 6.62
CA VAL A 45 3.01 6.93 7.44
C VAL A 45 4.19 6.08 6.98
N PHE A 46 3.96 4.80 6.68
CA PHE A 46 5.02 3.92 6.16
C PHE A 46 5.55 4.39 4.81
N VAL A 47 4.68 4.79 3.90
CA VAL A 47 5.07 5.27 2.58
C VAL A 47 5.90 6.56 2.71
N GLU A 48 5.50 7.47 3.60
CA GLU A 48 6.27 8.69 3.89
C GLU A 48 7.66 8.35 4.48
N ASP A 49 7.73 7.52 5.53
CA ASP A 49 8.99 7.17 6.21
C ASP A 49 9.94 6.31 5.36
N LYS A 50 9.42 5.30 4.66
CA LYS A 50 10.25 4.32 3.92
C LYS A 50 10.49 4.68 2.47
N LEU A 51 9.56 5.37 1.83
CA LEU A 51 9.66 5.70 0.41
C LEU A 51 9.90 7.19 0.17
N GLY A 52 9.79 8.04 1.20
CA GLY A 52 9.97 9.49 1.08
C GLY A 52 8.85 10.14 0.28
N VAL A 53 7.68 9.51 0.22
CA VAL A 53 6.54 9.96 -0.59
C VAL A 53 5.41 10.39 0.35
N ASN A 54 5.01 11.65 0.27
CA ASN A 54 3.83 12.12 0.98
C ASN A 54 2.58 11.79 0.15
N LEU A 55 1.71 10.95 0.71
CA LEU A 55 0.40 10.63 0.16
C LEU A 55 -0.68 11.35 0.98
N PRO A 56 -1.30 12.41 0.47
CA PRO A 56 -2.28 13.16 1.23
C PRO A 56 -3.53 12.32 1.54
N ASP A 57 -4.08 12.48 2.74
CA ASP A 57 -5.26 11.72 3.20
C ASP A 57 -6.53 12.02 2.38
N HIS A 58 -6.71 13.27 1.93
CA HIS A 58 -7.84 13.66 1.08
C HIS A 58 -7.85 13.00 -0.30
N GLU A 59 -6.71 12.40 -0.69
CA GLU A 59 -6.53 11.66 -1.93
C GLU A 59 -6.78 10.16 -1.78
N VAL A 60 -7.03 9.68 -0.56
CA VAL A 60 -7.34 8.28 -0.29
C VAL A 60 -8.75 7.97 -0.80
N THR A 61 -8.81 7.12 -1.83
CA THR A 61 -10.05 6.58 -2.36
C THR A 61 -9.96 5.05 -2.47
N PRO A 62 -11.08 4.32 -2.40
CA PRO A 62 -11.09 2.86 -2.56
C PRO A 62 -10.38 2.40 -3.84
N GLU A 63 -10.47 3.18 -4.92
CA GLU A 63 -9.80 2.89 -6.19
C GLU A 63 -8.27 2.94 -6.09
N ARG A 64 -7.71 3.80 -5.23
CA ARG A 64 -6.25 3.97 -5.06
C ARG A 64 -5.65 3.01 -4.05
N ILE A 65 -6.46 2.57 -3.07
CA ILE A 65 -6.00 1.69 -1.98
C ILE A 65 -6.54 0.27 -2.06
N GLY A 66 -7.40 -0.03 -3.04
CA GLY A 66 -8.11 -1.32 -3.13
C GLY A 66 -7.24 -2.48 -3.57
N THR A 67 -6.11 -2.23 -4.25
CA THR A 67 -5.19 -3.27 -4.71
C THR A 67 -3.73 -2.83 -4.55
N VAL A 68 -2.80 -3.79 -4.54
CA VAL A 68 -1.36 -3.49 -4.49
C VAL A 68 -0.94 -2.72 -5.74
N SER A 69 -1.43 -3.10 -6.91
CA SER A 69 -1.12 -2.39 -8.17
C SER A 69 -1.57 -0.93 -8.13
N ALA A 70 -2.77 -0.66 -7.61
CA ALA A 70 -3.28 0.70 -7.49
C ALA A 70 -2.41 1.55 -6.55
N LEU A 71 -2.02 0.99 -5.40
CA LEU A 71 -1.13 1.64 -4.44
C LEU A 71 0.24 1.94 -5.06
N VAL A 72 0.84 0.97 -5.75
CA VAL A 72 2.13 1.18 -6.43
C VAL A 72 2.01 2.30 -7.46
N GLY A 73 0.95 2.30 -8.27
CA GLY A 73 0.70 3.35 -9.25
C GLY A 73 0.57 4.74 -8.62
N TRP A 74 -0.19 4.85 -7.52
CA TRP A 74 -0.40 6.10 -6.80
C TRP A 74 0.89 6.60 -6.11
N ILE A 75 1.69 5.70 -5.54
CA ILE A 75 3.00 6.04 -4.97
C ILE A 75 3.96 6.54 -6.06
N GLU A 76 4.06 5.81 -7.17
CA GLU A 76 4.97 6.15 -8.27
C GLU A 76 4.57 7.45 -8.98
N SER A 77 3.28 7.81 -9.01
CA SER A 77 2.85 9.11 -9.54
C SER A 77 3.37 10.27 -8.69
N HIS A 78 3.42 10.10 -7.36
CA HIS A 78 3.92 11.13 -6.44
C HIS A 78 5.45 11.22 -6.41
N LYS A 79 6.17 10.13 -6.71
CA LYS A 79 7.64 10.16 -6.85
C LYS A 79 8.15 11.01 -8.02
N LYS A 80 7.31 11.17 -9.05
CA LYS A 80 7.68 11.89 -10.29
C LYS A 80 7.33 13.37 -10.25
N SER A 81 6.65 13.84 -9.20
CA SER A 81 6.34 15.25 -9.00
C SER A 81 7.53 15.96 -8.34
N PRO A 82 8.17 16.94 -9.01
CA PRO A 82 9.29 17.71 -8.45
C PRO A 82 8.87 18.70 -7.38
#